data_AF-A0A655ITW7-F1
#
_entry.id   AF-A0A655ITW7-F1
#
_cell.length_a   1.000
_cell.length_b   1.000
_cell.length_c   1.000
_cell.angle_alpha   90.00
_cell.angle_beta   90.00
_cell.angle_gamma   90.00
#
_symmetry.space_group_name_H-M   'P 1'
#
loop_
_entity.id
_entity.type
_entity.pdbx_description
1 polymer ?
#
loop_
_entity_poly.entity_id
_entity_poly.type
_entity_poly.pdbx_seq_one_letter_code
_entity_poly.pdbx_strand_id
1 'polypeptide(L)'
;MLRAVAEVFADRVERVDDLLAEAMSRPDTLPPRVPGTAGNTAALAAICRFEFAEVYPLLDWAAPYQEMMGPFGTVYAQCLRGMAARNRLDIVAALQNFRTAFEVGTAVGAHSHAARLAGSLLAELLYETGDLAGAGRLMDESYLLGSEGGAVDYLAARYVIGARVKAAQGDHEGAADRLSTGGDTAVQLGLPRLAARINNERIRLGIALPAAVAADLLAPRTIPRDNGIATMTAELDEDSAVRLLSAGDSADRDQACQRAGALAAAIDGTRRPLAALQAQILHIETLAATGRESDARNELAPVATKCAELGLSRLLVDAGLA
;
A
#
# COMPACT_ATOMS: atom_id res chain seq x y z
N MET A 1 2.47 -4.08 25.16
CA MET A 1 1.92 -4.91 24.05
C MET A 1 0.57 -4.43 23.50
N LEU A 2 -0.58 -4.59 24.18
CA LEU A 2 -1.90 -4.23 23.59
C LEU A 2 -1.98 -2.79 23.07
N ARG A 3 -1.38 -1.83 23.81
CA ARG A 3 -1.27 -0.45 23.37
C ARG A 3 -0.47 -0.29 22.06
N ALA A 4 0.63 -1.00 21.89
CA ALA A 4 1.43 -0.94 20.65
C ALA A 4 0.64 -1.45 19.44
N VAL A 5 -0.11 -2.55 19.60
CA VAL A 5 -1.02 -3.05 18.55
C VAL A 5 -2.09 -2.01 18.21
N ALA A 6 -2.69 -1.40 19.23
CA ALA A 6 -3.70 -0.37 19.04
C ALA A 6 -3.16 0.89 18.32
N GLU A 7 -1.92 1.32 18.62
CA GLU A 7 -1.27 2.42 17.89
C GLU A 7 -1.10 2.06 16.41
N VAL A 8 -0.55 0.88 16.11
CA VAL A 8 -0.32 0.47 14.72
C VAL A 8 -1.63 0.30 13.94
N PHE A 9 -2.68 -0.23 14.56
CA PHE A 9 -4.00 -0.34 13.92
C PHE A 9 -4.67 1.02 13.70
N ALA A 10 -4.33 2.00 14.54
CA ALA A 10 -4.74 3.39 14.37
C ALA A 10 -3.74 4.20 13.51
N ASP A 11 -2.89 3.51 12.75
CA ASP A 11 -1.90 4.06 11.82
C ASP A 11 -0.91 5.03 12.49
N ARG A 12 -0.40 4.67 13.67
CA ARG A 12 0.62 5.41 14.43
C ARG A 12 1.76 4.49 14.85
N VAL A 13 2.99 4.92 14.61
CA VAL A 13 4.20 4.08 14.81
C VAL A 13 5.28 4.73 15.66
N GLU A 14 5.12 5.99 16.05
CA GLU A 14 6.16 6.83 16.66
C GLU A 14 6.56 6.31 18.05
N ARG A 15 5.59 5.72 18.78
CA ARG A 15 5.78 5.23 20.15
C ARG A 15 5.94 3.72 20.23
N VAL A 16 5.96 3.03 19.09
CA VAL A 16 5.90 1.57 19.07
C VAL A 16 7.12 0.97 19.75
N ASP A 17 8.33 1.48 19.48
CA ASP A 17 9.56 0.93 20.06
C ASP A 17 9.54 1.03 21.60
N ASP A 18 9.14 2.18 22.15
CA ASP A 18 8.99 2.38 23.60
C ASP A 18 7.97 1.41 24.22
N LEU A 19 6.84 1.19 23.53
CA LEU A 19 5.77 0.32 24.00
C LEU A 19 6.11 -1.18 23.89
N LEU A 20 7.13 -1.53 23.10
CA LEU A 20 7.61 -2.89 22.89
C LEU A 20 8.88 -3.21 23.68
N ALA A 21 9.62 -2.21 24.15
CA ALA A 21 10.92 -2.36 24.82
C ALA A 21 10.95 -3.47 25.88
N GLU A 22 9.97 -3.48 26.79
CA GLU A 22 9.87 -4.51 27.83
C GLU A 22 9.62 -5.92 27.27
N ALA A 23 8.75 -6.04 26.25
CA ALA A 23 8.44 -7.33 25.65
C ALA A 23 9.64 -7.93 24.90
N MET A 24 10.46 -7.06 24.31
CA MET A 24 11.65 -7.46 23.56
C MET A 24 12.88 -7.69 24.45
N SER A 25 12.97 -7.06 25.62
CA SER A 25 14.14 -7.19 26.51
C SER A 25 14.13 -8.46 27.38
N ARG A 26 12.97 -9.08 27.60
CA ARG A 26 12.82 -10.27 28.46
C ARG A 26 11.81 -11.29 27.88
N PRO A 27 11.92 -11.66 26.60
CA PRO A 27 10.87 -12.38 25.88
C PRO A 27 10.54 -13.75 26.50
N ASP A 28 11.53 -14.45 27.05
CA ASP A 28 11.36 -15.78 27.66
C ASP A 28 10.64 -15.75 29.02
N THR A 29 10.45 -14.57 29.60
CA THR A 29 9.70 -14.38 30.86
C THR A 29 8.20 -14.14 30.62
N LEU A 30 7.78 -14.10 29.35
CA LEU A 30 6.43 -13.71 28.94
C LEU A 30 5.76 -14.86 28.16
N PRO A 31 4.41 -14.92 28.13
CA PRO A 31 3.72 -15.89 27.28
C PRO A 31 4.09 -15.70 25.81
N PRO A 32 4.32 -16.75 24.99
CA PRO A 32 4.82 -16.65 23.61
C PRO A 32 4.06 -15.68 22.71
N ARG A 33 2.75 -15.51 22.94
CA ARG A 33 1.94 -14.52 22.21
C ARG A 33 2.49 -13.10 22.29
N VAL A 34 3.17 -12.74 23.38
CA VAL A 34 3.68 -11.38 23.62
C VAL A 34 4.89 -11.08 22.72
N PRO A 35 6.03 -11.80 22.82
CA PRO A 35 7.16 -11.56 21.92
C PRO A 35 6.82 -11.87 20.45
N GLY A 36 6.00 -12.87 20.17
CA GLY A 36 5.55 -13.16 18.79
C GLY A 36 4.77 -12.00 18.16
N THR A 37 3.88 -11.35 18.92
CA THR A 37 3.15 -10.15 18.46
C THR A 37 4.06 -8.92 18.43
N ALA A 38 5.01 -8.80 19.37
CA ALA A 38 5.97 -7.70 19.40
C ALA A 38 6.80 -7.66 18.12
N GLY A 39 7.31 -8.81 17.65
CA GLY A 39 8.04 -8.89 16.38
C GLY A 39 7.23 -8.43 15.17
N ASN A 40 5.97 -8.87 15.06
CA ASN A 40 5.07 -8.42 13.98
C ASN A 40 4.79 -6.91 14.05
N THR A 41 4.60 -6.38 15.26
CA THR A 41 4.31 -4.95 15.48
C THR A 41 5.53 -4.09 15.14
N ALA A 42 6.73 -4.51 15.57
CA ALA A 42 7.99 -3.85 15.25
C ALA A 42 8.28 -3.89 13.73
N ALA A 43 8.08 -5.04 13.09
CA ALA A 43 8.27 -5.19 11.65
C ALA A 43 7.33 -4.30 10.84
N LEU A 44 6.05 -4.19 11.24
CA LEU A 44 5.12 -3.28 10.60
C LEU A 44 5.51 -1.81 10.80
N ALA A 45 5.95 -1.42 12.01
CA ALA A 45 6.48 -0.09 12.25
C ALA A 45 7.72 0.21 11.38
N ALA A 46 8.63 -0.75 11.22
CA ALA A 46 9.79 -0.64 10.33
C ALA A 46 9.36 -0.41 8.87
N ILE A 47 8.35 -1.13 8.36
CA ILE A 47 7.79 -0.88 7.01
C ILE A 47 7.29 0.56 6.89
N CYS A 48 6.52 1.04 7.88
CA CYS A 48 6.01 2.41 7.91
C CYS A 48 7.13 3.46 7.97
N ARG A 49 8.30 3.13 8.55
CA ARG A 49 9.52 3.96 8.58
C ARG A 49 10.41 3.79 7.34
N PHE A 50 10.00 2.98 6.37
CA PHE A 50 10.80 2.63 5.19
C PHE A 50 12.10 1.87 5.51
N GLU A 51 12.12 1.15 6.63
CA GLU A 51 13.24 0.33 7.13
C GLU A 51 13.04 -1.12 6.69
N PHE A 52 12.87 -1.35 5.39
CA PHE A 52 12.44 -2.65 4.86
C PHE A 52 13.42 -3.79 5.15
N ALA A 53 14.71 -3.49 5.32
CA ALA A 53 15.72 -4.49 5.68
C ALA A 53 15.60 -4.97 7.14
N GLU A 54 15.13 -4.11 8.05
CA GLU A 54 14.97 -4.43 9.48
C GLU A 54 13.83 -5.43 9.75
N VAL A 55 12.89 -5.54 8.80
CA VAL A 55 11.76 -6.48 8.89
C VAL A 55 12.23 -7.92 9.08
N TYR A 56 13.28 -8.34 8.36
CA TYR A 56 13.75 -9.72 8.39
C TYR A 56 14.33 -10.13 9.75
N PRO A 57 15.34 -9.44 10.33
CA PRO A 57 15.87 -9.81 11.63
C PRO A 57 14.82 -9.70 12.75
N LEU A 58 13.87 -8.75 12.69
CA LEU A 58 12.78 -8.65 13.65
C LEU A 58 11.86 -9.87 13.63
N LEU A 59 11.53 -10.37 12.43
CA LEU A 59 10.68 -11.55 12.27
C LEU A 59 11.44 -12.85 12.53
N ASP A 60 12.74 -12.92 12.20
CA ASP A 60 13.59 -14.06 12.56
C ASP A 60 13.72 -14.19 14.09
N TRP A 61 13.90 -13.07 14.80
CA TRP A 61 13.91 -13.03 16.26
C TRP A 61 12.57 -13.53 16.86
N ALA A 62 11.44 -13.18 16.25
CA ALA A 62 10.12 -13.54 16.76
C ALA A 62 9.66 -14.96 16.36
N ALA A 63 10.32 -15.58 15.38
CA ALA A 63 9.88 -16.83 14.76
C ALA A 63 9.60 -17.97 15.77
N PRO A 64 10.47 -18.26 16.77
CA PRO A 64 10.22 -19.35 17.72
C PRO A 64 8.91 -19.16 18.50
N TYR A 65 8.59 -17.91 18.84
CA TYR A 65 7.36 -17.60 19.58
C TYR A 65 6.12 -17.63 18.68
N GLN A 66 6.27 -17.26 17.41
CA GLN A 66 5.20 -17.28 16.41
C GLN A 66 4.81 -18.71 16.02
N GLU A 67 5.77 -19.62 15.93
CA GLU A 67 5.52 -21.05 15.74
C GLU A 67 4.67 -21.63 16.88
N MET A 68 4.97 -21.24 18.13
CA MET A 68 4.17 -21.64 19.30
C MET A 68 2.75 -21.07 19.31
N MET A 69 2.51 -19.95 18.62
CA MET A 69 1.16 -19.38 18.44
C MET A 69 0.32 -20.16 17.41
N GLY A 70 0.93 -21.08 16.67
CA GLY A 70 0.32 -21.78 15.56
C GLY A 70 0.20 -20.93 14.29
N PRO A 71 -0.58 -21.39 13.30
CA PRO A 71 -0.58 -20.85 11.93
C PRO A 71 -0.82 -19.33 11.84
N PHE A 72 -1.59 -18.74 12.76
CA PHE A 72 -1.87 -17.30 12.75
C PHE A 72 -0.60 -16.47 12.89
N GLY A 73 0.34 -16.85 13.76
CA GLY A 73 1.60 -16.11 13.93
C GLY A 73 2.43 -16.08 12.64
N THR A 74 2.50 -17.22 11.96
CA THR A 74 3.20 -17.39 10.68
C THR A 74 2.59 -16.56 9.56
N VAL A 75 1.26 -16.47 9.46
CA VAL A 75 0.59 -15.71 8.39
C VAL A 75 0.99 -14.23 8.40
N TYR A 76 0.99 -13.57 9.57
CA TYR A 76 1.41 -12.17 9.65
C TYR A 76 2.88 -11.99 9.30
N ALA A 77 3.76 -12.86 9.80
CA ALA A 77 5.18 -12.77 9.50
C ALA A 77 5.43 -12.87 7.98
N GLN A 78 4.77 -13.81 7.30
CA GLN A 78 4.87 -13.96 5.86
C GLN A 78 4.30 -12.74 5.11
N CYS A 79 3.13 -12.22 5.52
CA CYS A 79 2.59 -10.98 4.95
C CYS A 79 3.58 -9.80 5.08
N LEU A 80 4.20 -9.62 6.25
CA LEU A 80 5.13 -8.52 6.50
C LEU A 80 6.43 -8.66 5.69
N ARG A 81 6.98 -9.88 5.56
CA ARG A 81 8.10 -10.14 4.64
C ARG A 81 7.73 -9.83 3.19
N GLY A 82 6.53 -10.21 2.76
CA GLY A 82 6.03 -9.92 1.42
C GLY A 82 5.89 -8.41 1.16
N MET A 83 5.37 -7.66 2.13
CA MET A 83 5.28 -6.20 2.05
C MET A 83 6.66 -5.54 1.95
N ALA A 84 7.62 -5.97 2.76
CA ALA A 84 9.00 -5.46 2.71
C ALA A 84 9.68 -5.77 1.37
N ALA A 85 9.56 -7.01 0.88
CA ALA A 85 10.09 -7.45 -0.41
C ALA A 85 9.48 -6.63 -1.57
N ARG A 86 8.15 -6.46 -1.58
CA ARG A 86 7.45 -5.67 -2.60
C ARG A 86 7.94 -4.22 -2.63
N ASN A 87 8.06 -3.59 -1.45
CA ASN A 87 8.55 -2.21 -1.37
C ASN A 87 10.00 -2.05 -1.86
N ARG A 88 10.79 -3.12 -1.80
CA ARG A 88 12.15 -3.22 -2.35
C ARG A 88 12.20 -3.64 -3.82
N LEU A 89 11.05 -3.80 -4.48
CA LEU A 89 10.90 -4.34 -5.84
C LEU A 89 11.41 -5.79 -6.00
N ASP A 90 11.52 -6.56 -4.91
CA ASP A 90 11.74 -8.00 -4.98
C ASP A 90 10.39 -8.72 -5.13
N ILE A 91 9.84 -8.65 -6.35
CA ILE A 91 8.50 -9.13 -6.67
C ILE A 91 8.39 -10.66 -6.55
N VAL A 92 9.47 -11.39 -6.86
CA VAL A 92 9.52 -12.84 -6.73
C VAL A 92 9.41 -13.25 -5.26
N ALA A 93 10.22 -12.66 -4.38
CA ALA A 93 10.14 -12.94 -2.95
C ALA A 93 8.79 -12.50 -2.38
N ALA A 94 8.26 -11.35 -2.81
CA ALA A 94 6.95 -10.88 -2.36
C ALA A 94 5.83 -11.87 -2.69
N LEU A 95 5.77 -12.37 -3.93
CA LEU A 95 4.81 -13.39 -4.35
C LEU A 95 4.94 -14.68 -3.55
N GLN A 96 6.17 -15.15 -3.30
CA GLN A 96 6.42 -16.36 -2.52
C GLN A 96 5.88 -16.20 -1.10
N ASN A 97 6.24 -15.12 -0.41
CA ASN A 97 5.79 -14.85 0.96
C ASN A 97 4.26 -14.72 1.05
N PHE A 98 3.61 -13.99 0.13
CA PHE A 98 2.15 -13.86 0.14
C PHE A 98 1.42 -15.17 -0.16
N ARG A 99 1.95 -16.01 -1.07
CA ARG A 99 1.40 -17.35 -1.34
C ARG A 99 1.51 -18.24 -0.11
N THR A 100 2.68 -18.28 0.53
CA THR A 100 2.87 -19.04 1.78
C THR A 100 1.93 -18.55 2.88
N ALA A 101 1.76 -17.24 3.04
CA ALA A 101 0.79 -16.68 3.99
C ALA A 101 -0.64 -17.17 3.70
N PHE A 102 -1.04 -17.17 2.42
CA PHE A 102 -2.37 -17.60 2.01
C PHE A 102 -2.58 -19.11 2.20
N GLU A 103 -1.60 -19.93 1.85
CA GLU A 103 -1.62 -21.40 2.05
C GLU A 103 -1.73 -21.76 3.53
N VAL A 104 -0.93 -21.12 4.40
CA VAL A 104 -1.01 -21.35 5.85
C VAL A 104 -2.35 -20.89 6.41
N GLY A 105 -2.87 -19.74 5.96
CA GLY A 105 -4.18 -19.23 6.39
C GLY A 105 -5.33 -20.13 5.96
N THR A 106 -5.28 -20.69 4.75
CA THR A 106 -6.31 -21.59 4.22
C THR A 106 -6.26 -22.99 4.84
N ALA A 107 -5.08 -23.44 5.29
CA ALA A 107 -4.94 -24.69 6.04
C ALA A 107 -5.69 -24.70 7.38
N VAL A 108 -5.91 -23.53 7.99
CA VAL A 108 -6.77 -23.36 9.19
C VAL A 108 -8.27 -23.35 8.82
N GLY A 109 -8.57 -23.00 7.57
CA GLY A 109 -9.91 -22.94 7.00
C GLY A 109 -9.92 -22.04 5.77
N ALA A 110 -10.56 -22.47 4.68
CA ALA A 110 -10.55 -21.78 3.39
C ALA A 110 -11.05 -20.32 3.47
N HIS A 111 -11.96 -20.03 4.41
CA HIS A 111 -12.55 -18.70 4.65
C HIS A 111 -12.09 -18.10 5.99
N SER A 112 -10.97 -18.57 6.54
CA SER A 112 -10.46 -18.06 7.81
C SER A 112 -10.12 -16.57 7.71
N HIS A 113 -10.19 -15.86 8.84
CA HIS A 113 -9.75 -14.47 8.92
C HIS A 113 -8.30 -14.30 8.41
N ALA A 114 -7.42 -15.26 8.72
CA ALA A 114 -6.03 -15.25 8.26
C ALA A 114 -5.91 -15.44 6.74
N ALA A 115 -6.70 -16.34 6.15
CA ALA A 115 -6.76 -16.54 4.71
C ALA A 115 -7.23 -15.28 3.97
N ARG A 116 -8.27 -14.60 4.46
CA ARG A 116 -8.79 -13.34 3.88
C ARG A 116 -7.77 -12.20 3.94
N LEU A 117 -6.96 -12.14 5.00
CA LEU A 117 -5.89 -11.13 5.11
C LEU A 117 -4.73 -11.36 4.16
N ALA A 118 -4.23 -12.60 4.11
CA ALA A 118 -3.18 -12.93 3.16
C ALA A 118 -3.68 -12.81 1.72
N GLY A 119 -4.95 -13.19 1.50
CA GLY A 119 -5.63 -13.10 0.21
C GLY A 119 -5.68 -11.69 -0.35
N SER A 120 -5.90 -10.65 0.47
CA SER A 120 -5.94 -9.27 -0.03
C SER A 120 -4.58 -8.79 -0.55
N LEU A 121 -3.48 -9.11 0.16
CA LEU A 121 -2.13 -8.73 -0.26
C LEU A 121 -1.64 -9.55 -1.45
N LEU A 122 -1.98 -10.84 -1.49
CA LEU A 122 -1.70 -11.69 -2.65
C LEU A 122 -2.48 -11.19 -3.87
N ALA A 123 -3.76 -10.84 -3.70
CA ALA A 123 -4.59 -10.30 -4.78
C ALA A 123 -4.04 -8.98 -5.33
N GLU A 124 -3.51 -8.11 -4.46
CA GLU A 124 -2.83 -6.88 -4.90
C GLU A 124 -1.67 -7.20 -5.83
N LEU A 125 -0.78 -8.11 -5.44
CA LEU A 125 0.39 -8.42 -6.27
C LEU A 125 0.04 -9.19 -7.55
N LEU A 126 -0.99 -10.06 -7.49
CA LEU A 126 -1.53 -10.71 -8.69
C LEU A 126 -2.13 -9.69 -9.67
N TYR A 127 -2.86 -8.69 -9.16
CA TYR A 127 -3.35 -7.60 -9.98
C TYR A 127 -2.19 -6.88 -10.64
N GLU A 128 -1.22 -6.40 -9.85
CA GLU A 128 -0.07 -5.64 -10.36
C GLU A 128 0.73 -6.39 -11.44
N THR A 129 0.82 -7.72 -11.30
CA THR A 129 1.51 -8.59 -12.24
C THR A 129 0.66 -9.07 -13.43
N GLY A 130 -0.63 -8.70 -13.47
CA GLY A 130 -1.52 -8.93 -14.61
C GLY A 130 -2.42 -10.17 -14.50
N ASP A 131 -2.35 -10.96 -13.41
CA ASP A 131 -3.30 -12.04 -13.14
C ASP A 131 -4.62 -11.50 -12.56
N LEU A 132 -5.42 -10.87 -13.42
CA LEU A 132 -6.70 -10.26 -13.06
C LEU A 132 -7.72 -11.29 -12.56
N ALA A 133 -7.67 -12.52 -13.09
CA ALA A 133 -8.59 -13.58 -12.70
C ALA A 133 -8.28 -14.09 -11.29
N GLY A 134 -7.00 -14.32 -10.97
CA GLY A 134 -6.54 -14.67 -9.64
C GLY A 134 -6.83 -13.57 -8.62
N ALA A 135 -6.51 -12.32 -8.98
CA ALA A 135 -6.80 -11.15 -8.15
C ALA A 135 -8.30 -11.02 -7.84
N GLY A 136 -9.17 -11.16 -8.86
CA GLY A 136 -10.62 -11.11 -8.73
C GLY A 136 -11.16 -12.07 -7.66
N ARG A 137 -10.82 -13.36 -7.79
CA ARG A 137 -11.32 -14.39 -6.87
C ARG A 137 -10.91 -14.13 -5.42
N LEU A 138 -9.64 -13.82 -5.19
CA LEU A 138 -9.13 -13.57 -3.84
C LEU A 138 -9.71 -12.29 -3.24
N MET A 139 -9.91 -11.25 -4.05
CA MET A 139 -10.38 -9.97 -3.57
C MET A 139 -11.85 -9.97 -3.19
N ASP A 140 -12.70 -10.69 -3.94
CA ASP A 140 -14.11 -10.85 -3.60
C ASP A 140 -14.27 -11.55 -2.23
N GLU A 141 -13.49 -12.59 -1.97
CA GLU A 141 -13.48 -13.27 -0.67
C GLU A 141 -12.91 -12.37 0.44
N SER A 142 -11.84 -11.63 0.15
CA SER A 142 -11.20 -10.73 1.12
C SER A 142 -12.09 -9.55 1.50
N TYR A 143 -12.97 -9.10 0.58
CA TYR A 143 -13.92 -8.00 0.81
C TYR A 143 -14.94 -8.33 1.91
N LEU A 144 -15.28 -9.61 2.10
CA LEU A 144 -16.20 -10.06 3.14
C LEU A 144 -15.69 -9.82 4.57
N LEU A 145 -14.42 -9.44 4.75
CA LEU A 145 -13.88 -9.05 6.06
C LEU A 145 -14.30 -7.63 6.48
N GLY A 146 -14.87 -6.82 5.58
CA GLY A 146 -15.38 -5.49 5.90
C GLY A 146 -14.28 -4.54 6.39
N SER A 147 -14.53 -3.83 7.49
CA SER A 147 -13.55 -2.94 8.16
C SER A 147 -12.63 -3.68 9.14
N GLU A 148 -12.86 -4.97 9.36
CA GLU A 148 -12.02 -5.79 10.23
C GLU A 148 -10.73 -6.22 9.51
N GLY A 149 -9.74 -6.60 10.32
CA GLY A 149 -8.57 -7.29 9.83
C GLY A 149 -7.37 -6.40 9.50
N GLY A 150 -6.79 -5.80 10.54
CA GLY A 150 -5.39 -5.39 10.53
C GLY A 150 -5.13 -3.94 10.17
N ALA A 151 -3.87 -3.66 9.85
CA ALA A 151 -3.37 -2.34 9.54
C ALA A 151 -3.93 -1.78 8.22
N VAL A 152 -3.76 -0.47 8.02
CA VAL A 152 -4.22 0.27 6.83
C VAL A 152 -3.82 -0.40 5.51
N ASP A 153 -2.67 -1.07 5.44
CA ASP A 153 -2.20 -1.72 4.22
C ASP A 153 -3.13 -2.86 3.75
N TYR A 154 -3.74 -3.61 4.67
CA TYR A 154 -4.75 -4.63 4.33
C TYR A 154 -6.06 -3.98 3.84
N LEU A 155 -6.49 -2.91 4.51
CA LEU A 155 -7.69 -2.16 4.12
C LEU A 155 -7.50 -1.51 2.74
N ALA A 156 -6.32 -0.94 2.48
CA ALA A 156 -5.99 -0.35 1.20
C ALA A 156 -5.99 -1.40 0.08
N ALA A 157 -5.37 -2.57 0.29
CA ALA A 157 -5.44 -3.66 -0.68
C ALA A 157 -6.90 -4.05 -0.98
N ARG A 158 -7.73 -4.20 0.06
CA ARG A 158 -9.14 -4.57 -0.07
C ARG A 158 -9.98 -3.54 -0.85
N TYR A 159 -9.91 -2.27 -0.47
CA TYR A 159 -10.79 -1.25 -1.05
C TYR A 159 -10.24 -0.65 -2.34
N VAL A 160 -8.95 -0.31 -2.37
CA VAL A 160 -8.33 0.40 -3.51
C VAL A 160 -8.05 -0.58 -4.64
N ILE A 161 -7.28 -1.64 -4.37
CA ILE A 161 -6.98 -2.63 -5.41
C ILE A 161 -8.22 -3.43 -5.75
N GLY A 162 -9.10 -3.66 -4.78
CA GLY A 162 -10.41 -4.24 -5.06
C GLY A 162 -11.27 -3.39 -5.99
N ALA A 163 -11.22 -2.06 -5.92
CA ALA A 163 -11.90 -1.21 -6.89
C ALA A 163 -11.24 -1.29 -8.27
N ARG A 164 -9.90 -1.29 -8.34
CA ARG A 164 -9.15 -1.48 -9.59
C ARG A 164 -9.46 -2.79 -10.30
N VAL A 165 -9.57 -3.87 -9.55
CA VAL A 165 -9.96 -5.18 -10.07
C VAL A 165 -11.37 -5.14 -10.68
N LYS A 166 -12.34 -4.51 -10.00
CA LYS A 166 -13.71 -4.34 -10.52
C LYS A 166 -13.73 -3.46 -11.78
N ALA A 167 -13.03 -2.33 -11.76
CA ALA A 167 -12.90 -1.46 -12.92
C ALA A 167 -12.27 -2.19 -14.13
N ALA A 168 -11.23 -3.00 -13.92
CA ALA A 168 -10.60 -3.80 -14.96
C ALA A 168 -11.52 -4.91 -15.51
N GLN A 169 -12.55 -5.31 -14.76
CA GLN A 169 -13.60 -6.25 -15.19
C GLN A 169 -14.80 -5.54 -15.86
N GLY A 170 -14.78 -4.20 -15.98
CA GLY A 170 -15.89 -3.39 -16.48
C GLY A 170 -16.98 -3.10 -15.44
N ASP A 171 -16.79 -3.53 -14.18
CA ASP A 171 -17.71 -3.27 -13.07
C ASP A 171 -17.37 -1.94 -12.39
N HIS A 172 -17.73 -0.84 -13.05
CA HIS A 172 -17.48 0.51 -12.55
C HIS A 172 -18.33 0.85 -11.32
N GLU A 173 -19.54 0.29 -11.22
CA GLU A 173 -20.43 0.47 -10.06
C GLU A 173 -19.85 -0.21 -8.83
N GLY A 174 -19.42 -1.48 -8.95
CA GLY A 174 -18.75 -2.21 -7.88
C GLY A 174 -17.42 -1.58 -7.48
N ALA A 175 -16.69 -0.97 -8.42
CA ALA A 175 -15.51 -0.18 -8.09
C ALA A 175 -15.85 1.05 -7.23
N ALA A 176 -16.89 1.81 -7.61
CA ALA A 176 -17.33 2.98 -6.87
C ALA A 176 -17.87 2.63 -5.47
N ASP A 177 -18.63 1.53 -5.34
CA ASP A 177 -19.15 1.05 -4.05
C ASP A 177 -18.02 0.68 -3.07
N ARG A 178 -16.99 -0.03 -3.56
CA ARG A 178 -15.79 -0.37 -2.76
C ARG A 178 -15.07 0.88 -2.25
N LEU A 179 -14.91 1.89 -3.10
CA LEU A 179 -14.24 3.13 -2.70
C LEU A 179 -15.11 3.98 -1.77
N SER A 180 -16.44 3.95 -1.93
CA SER A 180 -17.36 4.61 -0.99
C SER A 180 -17.26 3.97 0.39
N THR A 181 -17.39 2.65 0.45
CA THR A 181 -17.28 1.87 1.70
C THR A 181 -15.91 2.06 2.37
N GLY A 182 -14.84 2.08 1.58
CA GLY A 182 -13.49 2.35 2.06
C GLY A 182 -13.31 3.77 2.61
N GLY A 183 -13.95 4.76 1.98
CA GLY A 183 -13.98 6.14 2.46
C GLY A 183 -14.69 6.28 3.80
N ASP A 184 -15.88 5.68 3.94
CA ASP A 184 -16.63 5.66 5.19
C ASP A 184 -15.85 4.97 6.31
N THR A 185 -15.17 3.86 5.98
CA THR A 185 -14.29 3.14 6.91
C THR A 185 -13.12 4.01 7.36
N ALA A 186 -12.49 4.74 6.45
CA ALA A 186 -11.38 5.63 6.78
C ALA A 186 -11.81 6.76 7.74
N VAL A 187 -13.00 7.32 7.54
CA VAL A 187 -13.59 8.33 8.45
C VAL A 187 -13.91 7.71 9.81
N GLN A 188 -14.61 6.58 9.83
CA GLN A 188 -15.03 5.90 11.05
C GLN A 188 -13.83 5.52 11.95
N LEU A 189 -12.74 5.05 11.34
CA LEU A 189 -11.55 4.59 12.06
C LEU A 189 -10.50 5.70 12.26
N GLY A 190 -10.69 6.88 11.67
CA GLY A 190 -9.73 7.97 11.74
C GLY A 190 -8.39 7.62 11.10
N LEU A 191 -8.42 7.14 9.85
CA LEU A 191 -7.25 6.65 9.10
C LEU A 191 -6.94 7.56 7.89
N PRO A 192 -6.20 8.69 8.08
CA PRO A 192 -5.91 9.64 7.02
C PRO A 192 -5.19 9.01 5.81
N ARG A 193 -4.23 8.11 6.05
CA ARG A 193 -3.51 7.42 4.98
C ARG A 193 -4.44 6.56 4.11
N LEU A 194 -5.46 5.94 4.71
CA LEU A 194 -6.46 5.19 3.96
C LEU A 194 -7.35 6.14 3.13
N ALA A 195 -7.81 7.24 3.72
CA ALA A 195 -8.60 8.25 3.02
C ALA A 195 -7.85 8.84 1.82
N ALA A 196 -6.56 9.16 1.98
CA ALA A 196 -5.70 9.64 0.89
C ALA A 196 -5.61 8.62 -0.26
N ARG A 197 -5.43 7.32 0.05
CA ARG A 197 -5.43 6.26 -0.97
C ARG A 197 -6.77 6.12 -1.70
N ILE A 198 -7.89 6.21 -0.97
CA ILE A 198 -9.24 6.16 -1.54
C ILE A 198 -9.48 7.35 -2.47
N ASN A 199 -9.13 8.57 -2.03
CA ASN A 199 -9.30 9.77 -2.85
C ASN A 199 -8.45 9.72 -4.11
N ASN A 200 -7.20 9.28 -4.01
CA ASN A 200 -6.33 9.09 -5.15
C ASN A 200 -6.94 8.14 -6.18
N GLU A 201 -7.48 7.00 -5.71
CA GLU A 201 -8.09 6.02 -6.60
C GLU A 201 -9.40 6.52 -7.22
N ARG A 202 -10.22 7.26 -6.46
CA ARG A 202 -11.42 7.90 -7.02
C ARG A 202 -11.06 8.82 -8.18
N ILE A 203 -10.02 9.64 -8.03
CA ILE A 203 -9.54 10.52 -9.11
C ILE A 203 -9.07 9.69 -10.31
N ARG A 204 -8.26 8.64 -10.09
CA ARG A 204 -7.78 7.74 -11.16
C ARG A 204 -8.93 7.11 -11.96
N LEU A 205 -10.00 6.72 -11.29
CA LEU A 205 -11.18 6.10 -11.92
C LEU A 205 -12.22 7.12 -12.42
N GLY A 206 -11.93 8.43 -12.35
CA GLY A 206 -12.88 9.47 -12.77
C GLY A 206 -14.12 9.61 -11.87
N ILE A 207 -14.05 9.11 -10.64
CA ILE A 207 -15.12 9.20 -9.65
C ILE A 207 -14.99 10.56 -8.92
N ALA A 208 -16.05 11.35 -8.99
CA ALA A 208 -16.06 12.69 -8.40
C ALA A 208 -15.77 12.67 -6.89
N LEU A 209 -14.98 13.66 -6.46
CA LEU A 209 -14.74 13.96 -5.05
C LEU A 209 -15.67 15.09 -4.58
N PRO A 210 -15.98 15.16 -3.27
CA PRO A 210 -16.57 16.36 -2.69
C PRO A 210 -15.70 17.60 -2.95
N ALA A 211 -16.32 18.73 -3.29
CA ALA A 211 -15.60 19.95 -3.69
C ALA A 211 -14.61 20.45 -2.63
N ALA A 212 -14.96 20.34 -1.34
CA ALA A 212 -14.07 20.70 -0.24
C ALA A 212 -12.81 19.83 -0.21
N VAL A 213 -12.96 18.52 -0.40
CA VAL A 213 -11.83 17.58 -0.46
C VAL A 213 -10.93 17.89 -1.66
N ALA A 214 -11.51 18.16 -2.83
CA ALA A 214 -10.73 18.55 -4.01
C ALA A 214 -9.96 19.87 -3.79
N ALA A 215 -10.58 20.86 -3.15
CA ALA A 215 -9.93 22.13 -2.82
C ALA A 215 -8.75 21.95 -1.84
N ASP A 216 -8.94 21.14 -0.79
CA ASP A 216 -7.90 20.80 0.18
C ASP A 216 -6.72 20.06 -0.48
N LEU A 217 -7.01 19.17 -1.44
CA LEU A 217 -5.98 18.47 -2.23
C LEU A 217 -5.21 19.44 -3.15
N LEU A 218 -5.84 20.47 -3.70
CA LEU A 218 -5.16 21.43 -4.56
C LEU A 218 -4.26 22.41 -3.78
N ALA A 219 -4.55 22.63 -2.49
CA ALA A 219 -3.75 23.52 -1.65
C ALA A 219 -2.26 23.13 -1.61
N PRO A 220 -1.33 24.11 -1.64
CA PRO A 220 0.09 23.83 -1.47
C PRO A 220 0.37 23.14 -0.15
N ARG A 221 1.25 22.13 -0.16
CA ARG A 221 1.64 21.37 1.04
C ARG A 221 3.14 21.15 1.12
N THR A 222 3.62 20.98 2.34
CA THR A 222 4.96 20.47 2.63
C THR A 222 4.85 19.01 3.00
N ILE A 223 5.62 18.15 2.33
CA ILE A 223 5.67 16.71 2.65
C ILE A 223 6.60 16.52 3.87
N PRO A 224 6.07 16.02 5.01
CA PRO A 224 6.89 15.72 6.19
C PRO A 224 7.97 14.69 5.88
N ARG A 225 9.04 14.65 6.67
CA ARG A 225 10.20 13.75 6.44
C ARG A 225 10.64 12.97 7.67
N ASP A 226 10.14 13.35 8.83
CA ASP A 226 10.41 12.75 10.14
C ASP A 226 9.44 11.62 10.50
N ASN A 227 8.30 11.54 9.81
CA ASN A 227 7.27 10.55 10.04
C ASN A 227 6.86 9.87 8.73
N GLY A 228 7.12 8.56 8.62
CA GLY A 228 6.87 7.83 7.37
C GLY A 228 5.39 7.69 6.99
N ILE A 229 4.48 7.59 7.96
CA ILE A 229 3.02 7.56 7.70
C ILE A 229 2.54 8.92 7.21
N ALA A 230 2.97 10.00 7.85
CA ALA A 230 2.65 11.36 7.41
C ALA A 230 3.27 11.67 6.03
N THR A 231 4.49 11.17 5.78
CA THR A 231 5.17 11.26 4.48
C THR A 231 4.33 10.59 3.39
N MET A 232 3.96 9.32 3.59
CA MET A 232 3.14 8.57 2.62
C MET A 232 1.79 9.24 2.36
N THR A 233 1.14 9.74 3.41
CA THR A 233 -0.16 10.42 3.30
C THR A 233 -0.04 11.68 2.46
N ALA A 234 0.95 12.54 2.75
CA ALA A 234 1.17 13.77 2.01
C ALA A 234 1.60 13.52 0.55
N GLU A 235 2.38 12.47 0.28
CA GLU A 235 2.74 12.06 -1.08
C GLU A 235 1.53 11.58 -1.90
N LEU A 236 0.58 10.86 -1.27
CA LEU A 236 -0.66 10.44 -1.91
C LEU A 236 -1.60 11.62 -2.20
N ASP A 237 -1.69 12.58 -1.28
CA ASP A 237 -2.43 13.82 -1.51
C ASP A 237 -1.77 14.66 -2.61
N GLU A 238 -0.45 14.64 -2.71
CA GLU A 238 0.30 15.29 -3.78
C GLU A 238 0.08 14.64 -5.15
N ASP A 239 0.11 13.30 -5.24
CA ASP A 239 -0.29 12.54 -6.44
C ASP A 239 -1.72 12.94 -6.86
N SER A 240 -2.65 12.96 -5.91
CA SER A 240 -4.04 13.36 -6.16
C SER A 240 -4.14 14.79 -6.69
N ALA A 241 -3.38 15.71 -6.13
CA ALA A 241 -3.34 17.11 -6.57
C ALA A 241 -2.80 17.25 -8.00
N VAL A 242 -1.71 16.53 -8.32
CA VAL A 242 -1.13 16.47 -9.67
C VAL A 242 -2.18 16.01 -10.67
N ARG A 243 -2.91 14.94 -10.38
CA ARG A 243 -3.96 14.42 -11.28
C ARG A 243 -5.10 15.40 -11.51
N LEU A 244 -5.54 16.09 -10.45
CA LEU A 244 -6.58 17.13 -10.56
C LEU A 244 -6.10 18.31 -11.42
N LEU A 245 -4.86 18.77 -11.21
CA LEU A 245 -4.26 19.86 -12.00
C LEU A 245 -4.04 19.48 -13.47
N SER A 246 -3.65 18.23 -13.75
CA SER A 246 -3.49 17.73 -15.12
C SER A 246 -4.76 17.81 -15.95
N ALA A 247 -5.94 17.74 -15.31
CA ALA A 247 -7.24 17.89 -15.95
C ALA A 247 -7.69 19.35 -16.12
N GLY A 248 -6.94 20.31 -15.56
CA GLY A 248 -7.25 21.74 -15.56
C GLY A 248 -6.83 22.48 -16.83
N ASP A 249 -6.70 23.81 -16.69
CA ASP A 249 -6.27 24.70 -17.76
C ASP A 249 -4.75 24.69 -18.01
N SER A 250 -4.24 25.56 -18.89
CA SER A 250 -2.81 25.58 -19.21
C SER A 250 -1.92 25.89 -18.01
N ALA A 251 -2.36 26.77 -17.10
CA ALA A 251 -1.58 27.13 -15.91
C ALA A 251 -1.59 25.97 -14.91
N ASP A 252 -2.74 25.33 -14.71
CA ASP A 252 -2.85 24.13 -13.88
C ASP A 252 -1.96 23.00 -14.39
N ARG A 253 -1.95 22.75 -15.71
CA ARG A 253 -1.12 21.70 -16.34
C ARG A 253 0.37 21.94 -16.19
N ASP A 254 0.81 23.20 -16.27
CA ASP A 254 2.21 23.54 -16.00
C ASP A 254 2.56 23.30 -14.53
N GLN A 255 1.65 23.64 -13.61
CA GLN A 255 1.81 23.35 -12.19
C GLN A 255 1.82 21.84 -11.93
N ALA A 256 0.99 21.05 -12.62
CA ALA A 256 0.96 19.59 -12.52
C ALA A 256 2.33 19.00 -12.88
N CYS A 257 2.91 19.39 -14.03
CA CYS A 257 4.24 18.95 -14.45
C CYS A 257 5.31 19.28 -13.40
N GLN A 258 5.33 20.52 -12.90
CA GLN A 258 6.31 20.96 -11.91
C GLN A 258 6.19 20.16 -10.60
N ARG A 259 4.96 19.96 -10.11
CA ARG A 259 4.71 19.21 -8.87
C ARG A 259 5.02 17.73 -9.01
N ALA A 260 4.66 17.12 -10.13
CA ALA A 260 4.95 15.72 -10.42
C ALA A 260 6.46 15.46 -10.50
N GLY A 261 7.21 16.32 -11.20
CA GLY A 261 8.67 16.25 -11.28
C GLY A 261 9.33 16.47 -9.91
N ALA A 262 8.85 17.43 -9.13
CA ALA A 262 9.34 17.69 -7.77
C ALA A 262 9.09 16.50 -6.83
N LEU A 263 7.90 15.89 -6.90
CA LEU A 263 7.57 14.70 -6.11
C LEU A 263 8.48 13.53 -6.48
N ALA A 264 8.63 13.23 -7.77
CA ALA A 264 9.49 12.16 -8.26
C ALA A 264 10.97 12.36 -7.85
N ALA A 265 11.47 13.60 -7.94
CA ALA A 265 12.84 13.92 -7.55
C ALA A 265 13.08 13.85 -6.04
N ALA A 266 12.04 14.05 -5.22
CA ALA A 266 12.18 14.14 -3.78
C ALA A 266 12.03 12.79 -3.05
N ILE A 267 11.63 11.72 -3.74
CA ILE A 267 11.61 10.36 -3.17
C ILE A 267 12.98 9.72 -3.34
N ASP A 268 13.57 9.26 -2.23
CA ASP A 268 14.81 8.49 -2.25
C ASP A 268 14.56 7.10 -2.87
N GLY A 269 14.92 6.92 -4.13
CA GLY A 269 14.77 5.66 -4.85
C GLY A 269 15.67 4.52 -4.36
N THR A 270 16.72 4.80 -3.58
CA THR A 270 17.54 3.75 -2.96
C THR A 270 16.82 3.19 -1.75
N ARG A 271 16.24 4.06 -0.92
CA ARG A 271 15.50 3.66 0.28
C ARG A 271 14.09 3.15 -0.03
N ARG A 272 13.42 3.74 -1.03
CA ARG A 272 12.01 3.51 -1.37
C ARG A 272 11.81 3.26 -2.88
N PRO A 273 12.39 2.18 -3.43
CA PRO A 273 12.43 1.97 -4.89
C PRO A 273 11.04 1.82 -5.52
N LEU A 274 10.09 1.16 -4.87
CA LEU A 274 8.72 1.08 -5.40
C LEU A 274 8.02 2.45 -5.45
N ALA A 275 8.13 3.25 -4.38
CA ALA A 275 7.53 4.58 -4.34
C ALA A 275 8.16 5.51 -5.38
N ALA A 276 9.49 5.44 -5.57
CA ALA A 276 10.18 6.19 -6.62
C ALA A 276 9.71 5.79 -8.02
N LEU A 277 9.56 4.48 -8.29
CA LEU A 277 9.02 3.99 -9.56
C LEU A 277 7.60 4.51 -9.82
N GLN A 278 6.72 4.47 -8.81
CA GLN A 278 5.35 4.96 -8.92
C GLN A 278 5.29 6.48 -9.17
N ALA A 279 6.14 7.27 -8.50
CA ALA A 279 6.20 8.71 -8.73
C ALA A 279 6.79 9.08 -10.10
N GLN A 280 7.76 8.30 -10.61
CA GLN A 280 8.25 8.45 -11.99
C GLN A 280 7.14 8.16 -13.01
N ILE A 281 6.35 7.11 -12.80
CA ILE A 281 5.20 6.80 -13.66
C ILE A 281 4.17 7.95 -13.63
N LEU A 282 3.86 8.51 -12.45
CA LEU A 282 2.99 9.68 -12.34
C LEU A 282 3.54 10.88 -13.11
N HIS A 283 4.86 11.12 -13.05
CA HIS A 283 5.50 12.20 -13.80
C HIS A 283 5.33 12.02 -15.32
N ILE A 284 5.62 10.81 -15.82
CA ILE A 284 5.47 10.48 -17.25
C ILE A 284 4.01 10.60 -17.69
N GLU A 285 3.08 10.09 -16.89
CA GLU A 285 1.63 10.21 -17.12
C GLU A 285 1.22 11.68 -17.22
N THR A 286 1.74 12.52 -16.32
CA THR A 286 1.46 13.96 -16.28
C THR A 286 2.03 14.66 -17.52
N LEU A 287 3.27 14.34 -17.94
CA LEU A 287 3.85 14.87 -19.17
C LEU A 287 3.00 14.50 -20.39
N ALA A 288 2.54 13.24 -20.47
CA ALA A 288 1.67 12.79 -21.55
C ALA A 288 0.30 13.50 -21.55
N ALA A 289 -0.37 13.56 -20.39
CA ALA A 289 -1.68 14.18 -20.25
C ALA A 289 -1.69 15.70 -20.54
N THR A 290 -0.56 16.36 -20.35
CA THR A 290 -0.39 17.82 -20.56
C THR A 290 0.17 18.18 -21.94
N GLY A 291 0.37 17.20 -22.83
CA GLY A 291 0.81 17.41 -24.22
C GLY A 291 2.33 17.50 -24.43
N ARG A 292 3.13 17.15 -23.42
CA ARG A 292 4.60 17.09 -23.47
C ARG A 292 5.10 15.72 -23.91
N GLU A 293 4.56 15.23 -25.03
CA GLU A 293 4.73 13.83 -25.49
C GLU A 293 6.18 13.42 -25.74
N SER A 294 7.03 14.35 -26.20
CA SER A 294 8.44 14.05 -26.48
C SER A 294 9.20 13.74 -25.19
N ASP A 295 8.96 14.52 -24.13
CA ASP A 295 9.58 14.32 -22.82
C ASP A 295 9.06 13.02 -22.19
N ALA A 296 7.73 12.81 -22.22
CA ALA A 296 7.11 11.59 -21.72
C ALA A 296 7.69 10.33 -22.38
N ARG A 297 7.86 10.34 -23.72
CA ARG A 297 8.40 9.20 -24.47
C ARG A 297 9.86 8.90 -24.11
N ASN A 298 10.67 9.94 -23.92
CA ASN A 298 12.07 9.78 -23.55
C ASN A 298 12.22 9.19 -22.14
N GLU A 299 11.36 9.59 -21.21
CA GLU A 299 11.37 9.07 -19.83
C GLU A 299 10.72 7.68 -19.71
N LEU A 300 9.74 7.35 -20.56
CA LEU A 300 8.99 6.09 -20.48
C LEU A 300 9.86 4.85 -20.76
N ALA A 301 10.78 4.90 -21.72
CA ALA A 301 11.52 3.73 -22.17
C ALA A 301 12.24 2.96 -21.01
N PRO A 302 13.09 3.59 -20.18
CA PRO A 302 13.75 2.88 -19.07
C PRO A 302 12.76 2.38 -18.01
N VAL A 303 11.69 3.14 -17.73
CA VAL A 303 10.64 2.76 -16.77
C VAL A 303 9.87 1.55 -17.27
N ALA A 304 9.53 1.51 -18.56
CA ALA A 304 8.84 0.40 -19.17
C ALA A 304 9.68 -0.88 -19.21
N THR A 305 10.96 -0.78 -19.54
CA THR A 305 11.89 -1.92 -19.41
C THR A 305 11.92 -2.42 -17.97
N LYS A 306 12.00 -1.53 -16.98
CA LYS A 306 12.04 -1.92 -15.57
C LYS A 306 10.75 -2.61 -15.12
N CYS A 307 9.58 -2.07 -15.49
CA CYS A 307 8.29 -2.69 -15.19
C CYS A 307 8.15 -4.06 -15.85
N ALA A 308 8.61 -4.21 -17.10
CA ALA A 308 8.60 -5.49 -17.80
C ALA A 308 9.50 -6.54 -17.12
N GLU A 309 10.73 -6.17 -16.73
CA GLU A 309 11.65 -7.05 -16.00
C GLU A 309 11.09 -7.51 -14.65
N LEU A 310 10.38 -6.62 -13.95
CA LEU A 310 9.75 -6.91 -12.66
C LEU A 310 8.37 -7.58 -12.78
N GLY A 311 7.83 -7.68 -14.00
CA GLY A 311 6.49 -8.18 -14.26
C GLY A 311 5.35 -7.26 -13.81
N LEU A 312 5.61 -5.99 -13.47
CA LEU A 312 4.63 -5.04 -12.94
C LEU A 312 3.84 -4.33 -14.05
N SER A 313 3.21 -5.10 -14.92
CA SER A 313 2.54 -4.60 -16.12
C SER A 313 1.41 -3.61 -15.83
N ARG A 314 0.61 -3.83 -14.77
CA ARG A 314 -0.53 -2.97 -14.48
C ARG A 314 -0.15 -1.56 -14.06
N LEU A 315 1.06 -1.32 -13.54
CA LEU A 315 1.48 0.05 -13.20
C LEU A 315 1.49 0.97 -14.42
N LEU A 316 1.85 0.44 -15.60
CA LEU A 316 1.81 1.20 -16.86
C LEU A 316 0.42 1.23 -17.47
N VAL A 317 -0.31 0.10 -17.44
CA VAL A 317 -1.68 0.02 -17.98
C VAL A 317 -2.61 0.98 -17.26
N ASP A 318 -2.54 1.03 -15.93
CA ASP A 318 -3.35 1.92 -15.10
C ASP A 318 -3.01 3.40 -15.33
N ALA A 319 -1.78 3.70 -15.76
CA ALA A 319 -1.34 5.05 -16.11
C ALA A 319 -1.65 5.42 -17.59
N GLY A 320 -2.21 4.51 -18.38
CA GLY A 320 -2.44 4.73 -19.82
C GLY A 320 -1.15 4.80 -20.65
N LEU A 321 -0.07 4.17 -20.17
CA LEU A 321 1.28 4.21 -20.75
C LEU A 321 1.75 2.87 -21.35
N ALA A 322 0.86 1.88 -21.44
CA ALA A 322 1.15 0.53 -21.94
C ALA A 322 0.93 0.39 -23.45
#